data_AF-A0A524F3X3-F1
#
_entry.id   AF-A0A524F3X3-F1
#
_cell.length_a   1.000
_cell.length_b   1.000
_cell.length_c   1.000
_cell.angle_alpha   90.00
_cell.angle_beta   90.00
_cell.angle_gamma   90.00
#
_symmetry.space_group_name_H-M   'P 1'
#
loop_
_entity.id
_entity.type
_entity.pdbx_description
1 polymer ?
#
loop_
_entity_poly.entity_id
_entity_poly.type
_entity_poly.pdbx_seq_one_letter_code
_entity_poly.pdbx_strand_id
1 'polypeptide(L)'
;MSLIYRIAGLNEFEITFEEYCVPCKFQRRCRYGKSAPLTLAIDCKDLLQAYEKERYEQMKIAQKEADIEDTYEQIESRIKVNTRQIFSNIWKKKIKEHSEEILCINSRKLDSMLTSQRGGEWWAEFAKVMKKIYQDCKKQTSLS
;
A
#
# COMPACT_ATOMS: atom_id res chain seq x y z
N MET A 1 7.27 4.59 -15.67
CA MET A 1 6.14 3.65 -15.84
C MET A 1 5.25 3.81 -14.63
N SER A 2 3.95 4.02 -14.84
CA SER A 2 3.01 4.23 -13.73
C SER A 2 2.21 2.96 -13.47
N LEU A 3 1.99 2.65 -12.20
CA LEU A 3 1.10 1.56 -11.81
C LEU A 3 -0.33 1.88 -12.23
N ILE A 4 -0.95 0.92 -12.92
CA ILE A 4 -2.34 1.01 -13.35
C ILE A 4 -3.21 0.36 -12.28
N TYR A 5 -4.32 1.02 -11.95
CA TYR A 5 -5.35 0.42 -11.11
C TYR A 5 -6.72 0.61 -11.77
N ARG A 6 -7.64 -0.31 -11.49
CA ARG A 6 -9.02 -0.27 -11.97
C ARG A 6 -9.99 -0.58 -10.83
N ILE A 7 -11.23 -0.13 -10.98
CA ILE A 7 -12.34 -0.54 -10.13
C ILE A 7 -12.73 -1.96 -10.57
N ALA A 8 -12.71 -2.91 -9.65
CA ALA A 8 -13.05 -4.31 -9.87
C ALA A 8 -14.45 -4.67 -9.35
N GLY A 9 -14.94 -3.91 -8.37
CA GLY A 9 -16.27 -4.04 -7.79
C GLY A 9 -16.67 -2.79 -7.03
N LEU A 10 -17.79 -2.84 -6.30
CA LEU A 10 -18.36 -1.69 -5.60
C LEU A 10 -17.39 -1.07 -4.56
N ASN A 11 -16.61 -1.91 -3.90
CA ASN A 11 -15.62 -1.54 -2.86
C ASN A 11 -14.23 -2.14 -3.14
N GLU A 12 -13.99 -2.62 -4.36
CA GLU A 12 -12.79 -3.37 -4.69
C GLU A 12 -12.04 -2.72 -5.83
N PHE A 13 -10.73 -2.57 -5.64
CA PHE A 13 -9.79 -2.05 -6.63
C PHE A 13 -8.76 -3.13 -6.95
N GLU A 14 -8.35 -3.18 -8.20
CA GLU A 14 -7.24 -4.02 -8.63
C GLU A 14 -6.07 -3.15 -9.06
N ILE A 15 -4.88 -3.46 -8.54
CA ILE A 15 -3.62 -2.85 -8.94
C ILE A 15 -2.84 -3.87 -9.77
N THR A 16 -2.49 -3.54 -11.00
CA THR A 16 -1.81 -4.46 -11.93
C THR A 16 -0.37 -4.01 -12.20
N PHE A 17 0.55 -4.96 -12.06
CA PHE A 17 2.01 -4.77 -12.17
C PHE A 17 2.52 -5.32 -13.53
N GLU A 18 1.94 -4.85 -14.63
CA GLU A 18 2.15 -5.42 -15.98
C GLU A 18 3.59 -5.29 -16.48
N GLU A 19 4.17 -4.10 -16.33
CA GLU A 19 5.52 -3.81 -16.84
C GLU A 19 6.61 -4.05 -15.79
N TYR A 20 6.31 -4.70 -14.68
CA TYR A 20 7.23 -4.70 -13.54
C TYR A 20 8.34 -5.75 -13.70
N CYS A 21 8.04 -6.97 -14.18
CA CYS A 21 9.09 -7.94 -14.54
C CYS A 21 9.66 -7.75 -15.97
N VAL A 22 9.07 -6.91 -16.81
CA VAL A 22 9.48 -6.76 -18.24
C VAL A 22 10.89 -6.18 -18.43
N PRO A 23 11.32 -5.11 -17.74
CA PRO A 23 12.63 -4.50 -17.92
C PRO A 23 13.70 -5.22 -17.08
N CYS A 24 13.46 -6.47 -16.70
CA CYS A 24 14.34 -7.27 -15.86
C CYS A 24 15.01 -8.32 -16.74
N LYS A 25 16.35 -8.38 -16.75
CA LYS A 25 17.11 -9.40 -17.51
C LYS A 25 16.74 -10.84 -17.13
N PHE A 26 16.04 -11.02 -16.01
CA PHE A 26 15.59 -12.29 -15.46
C PHE A 26 14.07 -12.50 -15.57
N GLN A 27 13.37 -11.73 -16.42
CA GLN A 27 11.92 -11.85 -16.64
C GLN A 27 11.48 -13.31 -16.86
N ARG A 28 12.27 -14.10 -17.61
CA ARG A 28 12.00 -15.52 -17.89
C ARG A 28 11.89 -16.41 -16.63
N ARG A 29 12.33 -15.91 -15.47
CA ARG A 29 12.26 -16.59 -14.18
C ARG A 29 11.18 -16.00 -13.26
N CYS A 30 10.61 -14.84 -13.57
CA CYS A 30 9.45 -14.34 -12.85
C CYS A 30 8.24 -15.23 -13.17
N ARG A 31 7.41 -15.50 -12.16
CA ARG A 31 6.10 -16.13 -12.37
C ARG A 31 5.14 -15.19 -13.12
N TYR A 32 5.31 -13.88 -12.92
CA TYR A 32 4.46 -12.84 -13.47
C TYR A 32 5.16 -12.10 -14.64
N GLY A 33 4.40 -11.78 -15.69
CA GLY A 33 4.91 -11.12 -16.90
C GLY A 33 3.78 -10.51 -17.73
N LYS A 34 4.07 -10.03 -18.96
CA LYS A 34 3.07 -9.37 -19.82
C LYS A 34 1.79 -10.17 -20.04
N SER A 35 1.89 -11.49 -20.21
CA SER A 35 0.74 -12.36 -20.45
C SER A 35 -0.01 -12.76 -19.16
N ALA A 36 0.59 -12.53 -17.99
CA ALA A 36 0.04 -12.89 -16.68
C ALA A 36 0.59 -11.92 -15.63
N PRO A 37 0.08 -10.68 -15.58
CA PRO A 37 0.62 -9.66 -14.70
C PRO A 37 0.24 -9.96 -13.24
N LEU A 38 1.12 -9.61 -12.31
CA LEU A 38 0.78 -9.63 -10.90
C LEU A 38 -0.35 -8.62 -10.67
N THR A 39 -1.46 -9.08 -10.10
CA THR A 39 -2.61 -8.22 -9.79
C THR A 39 -2.94 -8.34 -8.32
N LEU A 40 -3.12 -7.20 -7.65
CA LEU A 40 -3.45 -7.12 -6.24
C LEU A 40 -4.85 -6.56 -6.07
N ALA A 41 -5.72 -7.31 -5.42
CA ALA A 41 -6.99 -6.81 -4.95
C ALA A 41 -6.81 -5.99 -3.66
N ILE A 42 -7.41 -4.80 -3.65
CA ILE A 42 -7.49 -3.86 -2.53
C ILE A 42 -8.96 -3.63 -2.24
N ASP A 43 -9.40 -4.05 -1.06
CA ASP A 43 -10.75 -3.84 -0.57
C ASP A 43 -10.81 -2.56 0.28
N CYS A 44 -11.82 -1.72 0.04
CA CYS A 44 -11.99 -0.45 0.76
C CYS A 44 -12.31 -0.66 2.25
N LYS A 45 -13.07 -1.70 2.60
CA LYS A 45 -13.39 -2.00 4.00
C LYS A 45 -12.12 -2.35 4.77
N ASP A 46 -11.27 -3.22 4.21
CA ASP A 46 -9.98 -3.56 4.80
C ASP A 46 -9.07 -2.32 4.95
N LEU A 47 -9.02 -1.47 3.92
CA LEU A 47 -8.19 -0.28 3.90
C LEU A 47 -8.65 0.78 4.92
N LEU A 48 -9.97 1.02 5.01
CA LEU A 48 -10.56 1.96 5.96
C LEU A 48 -10.47 1.43 7.38
N GLN A 49 -10.70 0.14 7.61
CA GLN A 49 -10.55 -0.48 8.92
C GLN A 49 -9.09 -0.39 9.42
N ALA A 50 -8.11 -0.59 8.53
CA ALA A 50 -6.70 -0.39 8.88
C ALA A 50 -6.40 1.07 9.28
N TYR A 51 -7.04 2.03 8.60
CA TYR A 51 -6.93 3.45 8.91
C TYR A 51 -7.56 3.81 10.26
N GLU A 52 -8.77 3.32 10.53
CA GLU A 52 -9.47 3.54 11.79
C GLU A 52 -8.73 2.91 12.97
N LYS A 53 -8.19 1.70 12.78
CA LYS A 53 -7.36 1.05 13.79
C LYS A 53 -6.14 1.90 14.15
N GLU A 54 -5.41 2.40 13.16
CA GLU A 54 -4.26 3.28 13.39
C GLU A 54 -4.69 4.59 14.09
N ARG A 55 -5.78 5.22 13.63
CA ARG A 55 -6.34 6.42 14.26
C ARG A 55 -6.68 6.18 15.73
N TYR A 56 -7.29 5.03 16.04
CA TYR A 56 -7.68 4.66 17.40
C TYR A 56 -6.47 4.43 18.31
N GLU A 57 -5.42 3.77 17.81
CA GLU A 57 -4.18 3.59 18.58
C GLU A 57 -3.47 4.93 18.80
N GLN A 58 -3.42 5.81 17.81
CA GLN A 58 -2.88 7.17 17.98
C GLN A 58 -3.72 8.00 18.95
N MET A 59 -5.04 7.84 18.96
CA MET A 59 -5.93 8.50 19.92
C MET A 59 -5.62 8.06 21.35
N LYS A 60 -5.42 6.74 21.59
CA LYS A 60 -5.04 6.25 22.92
C LYS A 60 -3.72 6.82 23.41
N ILE A 61 -2.74 6.96 22.52
CA ILE A 61 -1.45 7.55 22.86
C ILE A 61 -1.65 9.02 23.21
N ALA A 62 -2.33 9.78 22.34
CA ALA A 62 -2.58 11.19 22.55
C ALA A 62 -3.38 11.47 23.84
N GLN A 63 -4.36 10.63 24.18
CA GLN A 63 -5.11 10.76 25.45
C GLN A 63 -4.26 10.51 26.70
N LYS A 64 -3.23 9.66 26.61
CA LYS A 64 -2.30 9.44 27.74
C LYS A 64 -1.32 10.59 27.92
N GLU A 65 -1.05 11.32 26.85
CA GLU A 65 -0.13 12.46 26.82
C GLU A 65 -0.86 13.80 26.99
N ALA A 66 -2.20 13.80 26.98
CA ALA A 66 -3.03 14.99 27.08
C ALA A 66 -3.06 15.54 28.51
N ASP A 67 -3.11 16.87 28.61
CA ASP A 67 -3.31 17.54 29.89
C ASP A 67 -4.78 17.42 30.34
N ILE A 68 -5.04 17.55 31.64
CA ILE A 68 -6.39 17.46 32.22
C ILE A 68 -7.35 18.52 31.61
N GLU A 69 -6.79 19.63 31.13
CA GLU A 69 -7.53 20.74 30.51
C GLU A 69 -7.79 20.52 29.02
N ASP A 70 -7.13 19.56 28.37
CA ASP A 70 -7.30 19.31 26.94
C ASP A 70 -8.68 18.70 26.66
N THR A 71 -9.44 19.32 25.76
CA THR A 71 -10.70 18.79 25.25
C THR A 71 -10.48 17.66 24.25
N TYR A 72 -11.48 16.81 24.07
CA TYR A 72 -11.45 15.74 23.08
C TYR A 72 -11.12 16.24 21.66
N GLU A 73 -11.71 17.37 21.25
CA GLU A 73 -11.49 17.97 19.93
C GLU A 73 -10.04 18.44 19.74
N GLN A 74 -9.44 19.00 20.79
CA GLN A 74 -8.02 19.39 20.78
C GLN A 74 -7.11 18.17 20.67
N ILE A 75 -7.39 17.09 21.40
CA ILE A 75 -6.63 15.83 21.33
C ILE A 75 -6.78 15.21 19.94
N GLU A 76 -8.00 15.16 19.42
CA GLU A 76 -8.30 14.60 18.10
C GLU A 76 -7.57 15.34 16.97
N SER A 77 -7.49 16.67 17.04
CA SER A 77 -6.80 17.49 16.04
C SER A 77 -5.29 17.21 15.95
N ARG A 78 -4.69 16.66 17.01
CA ARG A 78 -3.27 16.28 17.07
C ARG A 78 -3.00 14.93 16.40
N ILE A 79 -4.04 14.12 16.17
CA ILE A 79 -3.90 12.77 15.59
C ILE A 79 -3.49 12.86 14.12
N LYS A 80 -2.32 12.32 13.82
CA LYS A 80 -1.84 12.14 12.44
C LYS A 80 -1.72 10.66 12.12
N VAL A 81 -2.66 10.15 11.34
CA VAL A 81 -2.62 8.75 10.89
C VAL A 81 -1.48 8.55 9.90
N ASN A 82 -0.60 7.58 10.19
CA ASN A 82 0.52 7.25 9.33
C ASN A 82 0.07 6.35 8.16
N THR A 83 -0.51 6.96 7.12
CA THR A 83 -0.95 6.22 5.91
C THR A 83 0.20 5.49 5.22
N ARG A 84 1.43 5.99 5.33
CA ARG A 84 2.61 5.34 4.76
C ARG A 84 2.89 4.00 5.44
N GLN A 85 2.70 3.90 6.76
CA GLN A 85 2.85 2.64 7.49
C GLN A 85 1.79 1.62 7.08
N ILE A 86 0.53 2.05 6.91
CA ILE A 86 -0.56 1.20 6.43
C ILE A 86 -0.22 0.62 5.05
N PHE A 87 0.18 1.48 4.11
CA PHE A 87 0.58 1.03 2.77
C PHE A 87 1.80 0.10 2.82
N SER A 88 2.75 0.35 3.73
CA SER A 88 3.96 -0.47 3.88
C SER A 88 3.61 -1.87 4.37
N ASN A 89 2.65 -1.99 5.28
CA ASN A 89 2.15 -3.27 5.76
C ASN A 89 1.46 -4.06 4.62
N ILE A 90 0.63 -3.38 3.82
CA ILE A 90 0.00 -3.99 2.64
C ILE A 90 1.05 -4.45 1.63
N TRP A 91 2.03 -3.60 1.32
CA TRP A 91 3.15 -3.94 0.44
C TRP A 91 3.94 -5.15 0.94
N LYS A 92 4.25 -5.20 2.23
CA LYS A 92 4.97 -6.33 2.82
C LYS A 92 4.20 -7.63 2.62
N LYS A 93 2.91 -7.63 2.99
CA LYS A 93 2.03 -8.81 2.93
C LYS A 93 1.76 -9.28 1.51
N LYS A 94 1.47 -8.35 0.59
CA LYS A 94 1.00 -8.68 -0.77
C LYS A 94 2.13 -8.82 -1.79
N ILE A 95 3.31 -8.24 -1.52
CA ILE A 95 4.41 -8.20 -2.49
C ILE A 95 5.70 -8.80 -1.92
N LYS A 96 6.18 -8.32 -0.76
CA LYS A 96 7.46 -8.82 -0.22
C LYS A 96 7.41 -10.28 0.23
N GLU A 97 6.29 -10.73 0.81
CA GLU A 97 6.10 -12.13 1.19
C GLU A 97 6.06 -13.07 -0.03
N HIS A 98 5.79 -12.54 -1.23
CA HIS A 98 5.80 -13.25 -2.50
C HIS A 98 7.07 -12.98 -3.33
N SER A 99 8.17 -12.54 -2.71
CA SER A 99 9.41 -12.19 -3.42
C SER A 99 10.06 -13.35 -4.16
N GLU A 100 9.76 -14.60 -3.79
CA GLU A 100 10.22 -15.79 -4.54
C GLU A 100 9.50 -15.92 -5.89
N GLU A 101 8.28 -15.40 -6.02
CA GLU A 101 7.51 -15.37 -7.26
C GLU A 101 7.83 -14.13 -8.12
N ILE A 102 8.35 -13.09 -7.48
CA ILE A 102 8.70 -11.79 -8.06
C ILE A 102 10.21 -11.56 -7.91
N LEU A 103 11.01 -12.38 -8.59
CA LEU A 103 12.48 -12.39 -8.46
C LEU A 103 13.13 -11.02 -8.66
N CYS A 104 12.53 -10.12 -9.46
CA CYS A 104 13.09 -8.81 -9.79
C CYS A 104 13.14 -7.81 -8.61
N ILE A 105 12.55 -8.15 -7.46
CA ILE A 105 12.69 -7.41 -6.19
C ILE A 105 13.36 -8.25 -5.09
N ASN A 106 13.84 -9.46 -5.41
CA ASN A 106 14.46 -10.35 -4.46
C ASN A 106 15.97 -10.10 -4.39
N SER A 107 16.37 -9.27 -3.44
CA SER A 107 17.78 -8.91 -3.21
C SER A 107 18.67 -10.05 -2.73
N ARG A 108 18.09 -11.22 -2.39
CA ARG A 108 18.85 -12.44 -2.07
C ARG A 108 19.23 -13.25 -3.30
N LYS A 109 18.52 -13.05 -4.42
CA LYS A 109 18.68 -13.83 -5.66
C LYS A 109 19.31 -13.04 -6.79
N LEU A 110 19.23 -11.71 -6.74
CA LEU A 110 19.77 -10.78 -7.73
C LEU A 110 20.61 -9.70 -7.04
N ASP A 111 21.37 -8.97 -7.84
CA ASP A 111 22.16 -7.82 -7.39
C ASP A 111 21.35 -6.91 -6.44
N SER A 112 21.89 -6.72 -5.23
CA SER A 112 21.19 -6.07 -4.12
C SER A 112 20.96 -4.58 -4.39
N MET A 113 21.85 -3.93 -5.14
CA MET A 113 21.75 -2.52 -5.48
C MET A 113 20.63 -2.29 -6.51
N LEU A 114 20.62 -3.09 -7.60
CA LEU A 114 19.60 -3.02 -8.64
C LEU A 114 18.21 -3.39 -8.12
N THR A 115 18.11 -4.41 -7.27
CA THR A 115 16.83 -4.82 -6.67
C THR A 115 16.32 -3.80 -5.65
N SER A 116 17.21 -3.14 -4.89
CA SER A 116 16.83 -2.10 -3.93
C SER A 116 16.33 -0.83 -4.62
N GLN A 117 17.03 -0.37 -5.67
CA GLN A 117 16.58 0.78 -6.46
C GLN A 117 15.20 0.52 -7.05
N ARG A 118 15.04 -0.64 -7.71
CA ARG A 118 13.78 -1.04 -8.34
C ARG A 118 12.65 -1.21 -7.34
N GLY A 119 12.92 -1.85 -6.20
CA GLY A 119 11.96 -1.98 -5.11
C GLY A 119 11.52 -0.61 -4.57
N GLY A 120 12.43 0.36 -4.51
CA GLY A 120 12.13 1.74 -4.14
C GLY A 120 11.22 2.46 -5.14
N GLU A 121 11.50 2.35 -6.42
CA GLU A 121 10.67 2.91 -7.50
C GLU A 121 9.25 2.32 -7.48
N TRP A 122 9.15 0.99 -7.34
CA TRP A 122 7.87 0.31 -7.29
C TRP A 122 7.06 0.68 -6.06
N TRP A 123 7.72 0.77 -4.91
CA TRP A 123 7.10 1.22 -3.67
C TRP A 123 6.56 2.65 -3.80
N ALA A 124 7.32 3.55 -4.42
CA ALA A 124 6.90 4.95 -4.61
C ALA A 124 5.63 5.03 -5.47
N GLU A 125 5.59 4.31 -6.59
CA GLU A 125 4.41 4.27 -7.47
C GLU A 125 3.22 3.58 -6.78
N PHE A 126 3.45 2.48 -6.06
CA PHE A 126 2.42 1.81 -5.29
C PHE A 126 1.82 2.72 -4.21
N ALA A 127 2.66 3.42 -3.44
CA ALA A 127 2.20 4.34 -2.40
C ALA A 127 1.36 5.48 -3.00
N LYS A 128 1.73 5.96 -4.20
CA LYS A 128 0.97 6.97 -4.94
C LYS A 128 -0.41 6.45 -5.38
N VAL A 129 -0.48 5.23 -5.90
CA VAL A 129 -1.75 4.58 -6.30
C VAL A 129 -2.63 4.29 -5.09
N MET A 130 -2.07 3.71 -4.02
CA MET A 130 -2.79 3.46 -2.77
C MET A 130 -3.37 4.74 -2.16
N LYS A 131 -2.65 5.87 -2.26
CA LYS A 131 -3.18 7.16 -1.82
C LYS A 131 -4.43 7.58 -2.61
N LYS A 132 -4.45 7.34 -3.92
CA LYS A 132 -5.62 7.62 -4.77
C LYS A 132 -6.79 6.69 -4.42
N ILE A 133 -6.54 5.39 -4.35
CA ILE A 133 -7.54 4.39 -3.94
C ILE A 133 -8.14 4.74 -2.58
N TYR A 134 -7.32 5.10 -1.61
CA TYR A 134 -7.79 5.54 -0.30
C TYR A 134 -8.72 6.76 -0.37
N GLN A 135 -8.37 7.76 -1.20
CA GLN A 135 -9.22 8.94 -1.40
C GLN A 135 -10.57 8.55 -2.04
N ASP A 136 -10.57 7.60 -2.97
CA ASP A 136 -11.78 7.14 -3.63
C ASP A 136 -12.66 6.29 -2.69
N CYS A 137 -12.07 5.39 -1.91
CA CYS A 137 -12.77 4.66 -0.84
C CYS A 137 -13.45 5.63 0.14
N LYS A 138 -12.77 6.69 0.56
CA LYS A 138 -13.35 7.70 1.45
C LYS A 138 -14.57 8.40 0.84
N LYS A 139 -14.50 8.78 -0.43
CA LYS A 139 -15.62 9.44 -1.12
C LYS A 139 -16.85 8.53 -1.19
N GLN A 140 -16.63 7.24 -1.45
CA GLN A 140 -17.72 6.26 -1.51
C GLN A 140 -18.42 6.12 -0.15
N THR A 141 -17.68 6.07 0.95
CA THR A 141 -18.25 6.00 2.31
C THR A 141 -19.00 7.27 2.73
N SER A 142 -18.63 8.44 2.20
CA SER A 142 -19.34 9.71 2.49
C SER A 142 -20.62 9.91 1.66
N LEU A 143 -20.85 9.08 0.65
CA LEU A 143 -22.02 9.12 -0.24
C LEU A 143 -23.05 8.03 0.07
N SER A 144 -22.69 7.08 0.95
CA SER A 144 -23.52 5.96 1.43
C SER A 144 -24.04 6.23 2.83
#